data_AF-A0A2V2GSU6-F1
#
_entry.id   AF-A0A2V2GSU6-F1
#
_cell.length_a   1.000
_cell.length_b   1.000
_cell.length_c   1.000
_cell.angle_alpha   90.00
_cell.angle_beta   90.00
_cell.angle_gamma   90.00
#
_symmetry.space_group_name_H-M   'P 1'
#
loop_
_entity.id
_entity.type
_entity.pdbx_description
1 polymer ?
#
loop_
_entity_poly.entity_id
_entity_poly.type
_entity_poly.pdbx_seq_one_letter_code
_entity_poly.pdbx_strand_id
1 'polypeptide(L)'
;HEYIEFYVGKNGEFDELAASAVRRLKSEWSAFCSLTLVLPYEIANLDLIEKSYDEVIMPNDYKCHYKAAIEKRNRWLAENCDLMIGYIKRESGGAYKCFSYARERGVLLINIAEQIEPRDR
;
A
#
# COMPACT_ATOMS: atom_id res chain seq x y z
N HIS A 1 -0.63 12.31 20.22
CA HIS A 1 -0.12 11.91 18.90
C HIS A 1 -1.32 11.78 17.98
N GLU A 2 -1.22 12.27 16.74
CA GLU A 2 -2.22 11.96 15.72
C GLU A 2 -2.17 10.45 15.42
N TYR A 3 -3.34 9.86 15.18
CA TYR A 3 -3.46 8.44 14.84
C TYR A 3 -3.13 8.25 13.36
N ILE A 4 -2.34 7.21 13.03
CA ILE A 4 -1.86 6.96 11.67
C ILE A 4 -2.49 5.67 11.13
N GLU A 5 -3.20 5.78 10.02
CA GLU A 5 -3.74 4.63 9.29
C GLU A 5 -2.78 4.22 8.17
N PHE A 6 -2.21 3.02 8.27
CA PHE A 6 -1.37 2.46 7.21
C PHE A 6 -2.20 1.56 6.30
N TYR A 7 -2.36 1.96 5.04
CA TYR A 7 -2.95 1.12 3.99
C TYR A 7 -1.87 0.42 3.17
N VAL A 8 -2.00 -0.89 2.99
CA VAL A 8 -1.06 -1.67 2.19
C VAL A 8 -1.76 -2.63 1.23
N GLY A 9 -1.11 -2.90 0.09
CA GLY A 9 -1.50 -3.95 -0.83
C GLY A 9 -1.07 -5.35 -0.40
N LYS A 10 -1.13 -6.30 -1.35
CA LYS A 10 -0.59 -7.65 -1.20
C LYS A 10 0.25 -8.14 -2.40
N ASN A 11 0.33 -7.35 -3.48
CA ASN A 11 0.75 -7.89 -4.78
C ASN A 11 2.22 -7.67 -5.12
N GLY A 12 2.99 -6.98 -4.27
CA GLY A 12 4.43 -6.76 -4.46
C GLY A 12 5.26 -7.15 -3.24
N GLU A 13 6.53 -7.48 -3.46
CA GLU A 13 7.51 -7.73 -2.38
C GLU A 13 7.66 -6.51 -1.45
N PHE A 14 7.54 -5.30 -2.00
CA PHE A 14 7.56 -4.08 -1.22
C PHE A 14 6.35 -3.95 -0.29
N ASP A 15 5.17 -4.42 -0.70
CA ASP A 15 3.97 -4.41 0.14
C ASP A 15 4.20 -5.24 1.42
N GLU A 16 4.79 -6.44 1.28
CA GLU A 16 5.09 -7.32 2.41
C GLU A 16 6.18 -6.75 3.34
N LEU A 17 7.19 -6.10 2.76
CA LEU A 17 8.23 -5.41 3.52
C LEU A 17 7.66 -4.23 4.31
N ALA A 18 6.81 -3.41 3.69
CA ALA A 18 6.13 -2.30 4.35
C ALA A 18 5.21 -2.80 5.48
N ALA A 19 4.39 -3.82 5.21
CA ALA A 19 3.53 -4.44 6.23
C ALA A 19 4.34 -4.97 7.43
N SER A 20 5.49 -5.60 7.16
CA SER A 20 6.41 -6.09 8.21
C SER A 20 7.01 -4.95 9.03
N ALA A 21 7.39 -3.85 8.39
CA ALA A 21 7.91 -2.67 9.07
C ALA A 21 6.85 -2.03 9.99
N VAL A 22 5.61 -1.89 9.51
CA VAL A 22 4.50 -1.35 10.31
C VAL A 22 4.14 -2.29 11.46
N ARG A 23 4.11 -3.62 11.25
CA ARG A 23 3.90 -4.59 12.34
C ARG A 23 4.94 -4.43 13.45
N ARG A 24 6.20 -4.18 13.10
CA ARG A 24 7.27 -3.91 14.07
C ARG A 24 7.06 -2.56 14.77
N LEU A 25 6.67 -1.50 14.05
CA LEU A 25 6.34 -0.22 14.68
C LEU A 25 5.20 -0.37 15.70
N LYS A 26 4.18 -1.15 15.33
CA LYS A 26 2.99 -1.39 16.17
C LYS A 26 3.26 -2.15 17.45
N SER A 27 4.33 -2.96 17.56
CA SER A 27 4.64 -3.64 18.83
C SER A 27 4.94 -2.66 19.96
N GLU A 28 5.30 -1.42 19.62
CA GLU A 28 5.59 -0.34 20.57
C GLU A 28 4.53 0.80 20.51
N TRP A 29 3.81 0.97 19.39
CA TRP A 29 2.94 2.13 19.12
C TRP A 29 1.50 1.76 18.75
N SER A 30 0.99 0.60 19.21
CA SER A 30 -0.32 0.08 18.82
C SER A 30 -1.51 1.02 19.07
N ALA A 31 -1.44 1.89 20.08
CA ALA A 31 -2.50 2.87 20.36
C ALA A 31 -2.57 4.05 19.36
N PHE A 32 -1.56 4.20 18.51
CA PHE A 32 -1.39 5.36 17.62
C PHE A 32 -1.41 5.00 16.14
N CYS A 33 -1.54 3.71 15.78
CA CYS A 33 -1.63 3.34 14.38
C CYS A 33 -2.32 2.00 14.13
N SER A 34 -2.90 1.89 12.93
CA SER A 34 -3.47 0.66 12.37
C SER A 34 -2.74 0.26 11.09
N LEU A 35 -2.80 -1.02 10.77
CA LEU A 35 -2.36 -1.61 9.51
C LEU A 35 -3.54 -2.31 8.85
N THR A 36 -4.02 -1.74 7.76
CA THR A 36 -5.16 -2.23 7.00
C THR A 36 -4.69 -2.82 5.66
N LEU A 37 -5.07 -4.07 5.40
CA LEU A 37 -4.84 -4.73 4.11
C LEU A 37 -5.95 -4.35 3.13
N VAL A 38 -5.56 -3.80 1.99
CA VAL A 38 -6.50 -3.40 0.93
C VAL A 38 -6.44 -4.42 -0.21
N LEU A 39 -7.43 -5.29 -0.28
CA LEU A 39 -7.52 -6.33 -1.29
C LEU A 39 -8.37 -5.89 -2.50
N PRO A 40 -7.98 -6.28 -3.72
CA PRO A 40 -8.81 -6.05 -4.91
C PRO A 40 -9.98 -7.05 -5.02
N TYR A 41 -9.90 -8.19 -4.35
CA TYR A 41 -10.88 -9.28 -4.37
C TYR A 41 -10.51 -10.30 -3.28
N GLU A 42 -11.43 -11.21 -2.96
CA GLU A 42 -11.18 -12.32 -2.03
C GLU A 42 -10.04 -13.23 -2.51
N ILE A 43 -9.23 -13.68 -1.58
CA ILE A 43 -8.06 -14.54 -1.84
C ILE A 43 -8.14 -15.80 -0.99
N ALA A 44 -7.44 -16.85 -1.41
CA ALA A 44 -7.28 -18.04 -0.59
C ALA A 44 -6.56 -17.72 0.73
N ASN A 45 -6.90 -18.47 1.78
CA ASN A 45 -6.32 -18.34 3.13
C ASN A 45 -6.49 -16.95 3.77
N LEU A 46 -7.56 -16.23 3.41
CA LEU A 46 -7.84 -14.90 3.96
C LEU A 46 -7.93 -14.93 5.49
N ASP A 47 -8.55 -15.97 6.06
CA ASP A 47 -8.68 -16.25 7.50
C ASP A 47 -7.33 -16.35 8.24
N LEU A 48 -6.27 -16.80 7.56
CA LEU A 48 -4.92 -16.83 8.11
C LEU A 48 -4.23 -15.48 7.94
N ILE A 49 -4.43 -14.83 6.79
CA ILE A 49 -3.78 -13.57 6.44
C ILE A 49 -4.30 -12.42 7.31
N GLU A 50 -5.62 -12.34 7.51
CA GLU A 50 -6.28 -11.25 8.23
C GLU A 50 -5.79 -11.11 9.68
N LYS A 51 -5.31 -12.20 10.31
CA LYS A 51 -4.73 -12.19 11.66
C LYS A 51 -3.48 -11.32 11.79
N SER A 52 -2.86 -10.93 10.68
CA SER A 52 -1.67 -10.05 10.65
C SER A 52 -2.00 -8.57 10.47
N TYR A 53 -3.27 -8.21 10.37
CA TYR A 53 -3.78 -6.88 10.08
C TYR A 53 -4.84 -6.48 11.11
N ASP A 54 -5.04 -5.18 11.34
CA ASP A 54 -6.16 -4.72 12.18
C ASP A 54 -7.48 -4.78 11.42
N GLU A 55 -7.41 -4.61 10.10
CA GLU A 55 -8.56 -4.62 9.22
C GLU A 55 -8.16 -5.16 7.85
N VAL A 56 -9.10 -5.81 7.17
CA VAL A 56 -9.00 -6.12 5.75
C VAL A 56 -10.20 -5.48 5.05
N ILE A 57 -9.93 -4.64 4.05
CA ILE A 57 -10.96 -4.00 3.25
C ILE A 57 -10.87 -4.42 1.78
N MET A 58 -12.03 -4.52 1.15
CA MET A 58 -12.18 -4.66 -0.29
C MET A 58 -13.01 -3.48 -0.76
N PRO A 59 -12.38 -2.37 -1.18
CA PRO A 59 -13.08 -1.08 -1.33
C PRO A 59 -14.12 -1.07 -2.45
N ASN A 60 -14.21 -2.14 -3.23
CA ASN A 60 -15.10 -2.22 -4.37
C ASN A 60 -15.56 -3.67 -4.60
N ASP A 61 -16.83 -3.85 -4.92
CA ASP A 61 -17.40 -5.11 -5.39
C ASP A 61 -17.18 -5.22 -6.91
N TYR A 62 -16.00 -5.69 -7.30
CA TYR A 62 -15.63 -5.75 -8.71
C TYR A 62 -16.17 -7.01 -9.39
N LYS A 63 -17.28 -6.87 -10.14
CA LYS A 63 -17.60 -7.76 -11.27
C LYS A 63 -16.72 -7.46 -12.49
N CYS A 64 -15.40 -7.45 -12.33
CA CYS A 64 -14.48 -7.21 -13.45
C CYS A 64 -13.27 -8.15 -13.43
N HIS A 65 -12.55 -8.20 -14.56
CA HIS A 65 -11.34 -8.99 -14.70
C HIS A 65 -10.27 -8.60 -13.66
N TYR A 66 -9.51 -9.59 -13.15
CA TYR A 66 -8.60 -9.43 -12.01
C TYR A 66 -7.60 -8.26 -12.17
N LYS A 67 -7.05 -8.05 -13.37
CA LYS A 67 -6.14 -6.92 -13.63
C LYS A 67 -6.79 -5.56 -13.39
N ALA A 68 -8.04 -5.41 -13.82
CA ALA A 68 -8.79 -4.17 -13.63
C ALA A 68 -9.14 -3.96 -12.14
N ALA A 69 -9.45 -5.04 -11.41
CA ALA A 69 -9.67 -4.97 -9.97
C ALA A 69 -8.42 -4.50 -9.22
N ILE A 70 -7.23 -5.00 -9.59
CA ILE A 70 -5.94 -4.54 -9.03
C ILE A 70 -5.71 -3.05 -9.33
N GLU A 71 -5.90 -2.61 -10.58
CA GLU A 71 -5.70 -1.21 -10.95
C GLU A 71 -6.64 -0.27 -10.20
N LYS A 72 -7.91 -0.65 -10.04
CA LYS A 72 -8.87 0.16 -9.28
C LYS A 72 -8.59 0.13 -7.77
N ARG A 73 -8.11 -0.99 -7.21
CA ARG A 73 -7.62 -1.04 -5.81
C ARG A 73 -6.42 -0.12 -5.60
N ASN A 74 -5.47 -0.09 -6.54
CA ASN A 74 -4.32 0.82 -6.48
C ASN A 74 -4.77 2.29 -6.56
N ARG A 75 -5.77 2.59 -7.41
CA ARG A 75 -6.40 3.91 -7.47
C ARG A 75 -7.00 4.30 -6.12
N TRP A 76 -7.72 3.38 -5.47
CA TRP A 76 -8.28 3.61 -4.14
C TRP A 76 -7.20 3.93 -3.11
N LEU A 77 -6.08 3.20 -3.10
CA LEU A 77 -4.93 3.50 -2.21
C LEU A 77 -4.42 4.94 -2.41
N ALA A 78 -4.26 5.37 -3.67
CA ALA A 78 -3.82 6.71 -4.00
C ALA A 78 -4.84 7.81 -3.65
N GLU A 79 -6.13 7.49 -3.64
CA GLU A 79 -7.20 8.43 -3.30
C GLU A 79 -7.43 8.59 -1.79
N ASN A 80 -7.02 7.60 -1.00
CA ASN A 80 -7.29 7.53 0.44
C ASN A 80 -5.99 7.60 1.26
N CYS A 81 -5.00 8.37 0.80
CA CYS A 81 -3.80 8.63 1.60
C CYS A 81 -3.34 10.09 1.46
N ASP A 82 -2.78 10.62 2.55
CA ASP A 82 -2.13 11.94 2.57
C ASP A 82 -0.64 11.85 2.21
N LEU A 83 -0.03 10.69 2.48
CA LEU A 83 1.35 10.33 2.15
C LEU A 83 1.40 8.93 1.52
N MET A 84 2.10 8.80 0.40
CA MET A 84 2.40 7.52 -0.23
C MET A 84 3.90 7.24 -0.21
N ILE A 85 4.25 6.11 0.41
CA ILE A 85 5.62 5.58 0.44
C ILE A 85 5.69 4.42 -0.56
N GLY A 86 6.64 4.49 -1.49
CA GLY A 86 6.80 3.50 -2.55
C GLY A 86 8.25 3.14 -2.81
N TYR A 87 8.46 2.06 -3.56
CA TYR A 87 9.75 1.68 -4.11
C TYR A 87 9.64 1.58 -5.63
N ILE A 88 9.88 2.70 -6.31
CA ILE A 88 9.64 2.85 -7.75
C ILE A 88 10.97 2.99 -8.48
N LYS A 89 11.37 1.92 -9.20
CA LYS A 89 12.60 1.86 -10.00
C LYS A 89 12.40 2.05 -11.50
N ARG A 90 11.17 1.87 -11.98
CA ARG A 90 10.84 1.88 -13.41
C ARG A 90 9.65 2.77 -13.63
N GLU A 91 9.66 3.52 -14.73
CA GLU A 91 8.54 4.35 -15.17
C GLU A 91 7.44 3.51 -15.87
N SER A 92 7.15 2.32 -15.33
CA SER A 92 6.18 1.39 -15.89
C SER A 92 5.64 0.42 -14.83
N GLY A 93 4.52 -0.23 -15.14
CA GLY A 93 3.87 -1.21 -14.25
C GLY A 93 2.87 -0.59 -13.27
N GLY A 94 2.19 -1.47 -12.52
CA GLY A 94 1.07 -1.08 -11.65
C GLY A 94 1.47 -0.16 -10.50
N ALA A 95 2.66 -0.37 -9.91
CA ALA A 95 3.18 0.46 -8.83
C ALA A 95 3.50 1.89 -9.32
N TYR A 96 4.19 2.03 -10.46
CA TYR A 96 4.46 3.34 -11.06
C TYR A 96 3.18 4.09 -11.42
N LYS A 97 2.19 3.40 -12.00
CA LYS A 97 0.87 4.00 -12.30
C LYS A 97 0.17 4.49 -11.03
N CYS A 98 0.18 3.70 -9.96
CA CYS A 98 -0.39 4.08 -8.66
C CYS A 98 0.28 5.35 -8.11
N PHE A 99 1.61 5.33 -8.05
CA PHE A 99 2.43 6.43 -7.54
C PHE A 99 2.29 7.71 -8.37
N SER A 100 2.26 7.57 -9.70
CA SER A 100 2.04 8.69 -10.63
C SER A 100 0.65 9.28 -10.46
N TYR A 101 -0.37 8.44 -10.25
CA TYR A 101 -1.72 8.93 -10.00
C TYR A 101 -1.84 9.64 -8.65
N ALA A 102 -1.20 9.13 -7.59
CA ALA A 102 -1.09 9.84 -6.32
C ALA A 102 -0.41 11.21 -6.47
N ARG A 103 0.63 11.29 -7.32
CA ARG A 103 1.30 12.56 -7.69
C ARG A 103 0.34 13.56 -8.33
N GLU A 104 -0.44 13.11 -9.32
CA GLU A 104 -1.44 13.94 -10.00
C GLU A 104 -2.52 14.46 -9.05
N ARG A 105 -2.79 13.71 -7.97
CA ARG A 105 -3.72 14.07 -6.91
C ARG A 105 -3.14 15.04 -5.88
N GLY A 106 -1.83 15.31 -5.92
CA GLY A 106 -1.14 16.18 -4.97
C GLY A 106 -0.80 15.51 -3.63
N VAL A 107 -0.81 14.18 -3.57
CA VAL A 107 -0.39 13.40 -2.39
C VAL A 107 1.10 13.60 -2.14
N LEU A 108 1.53 13.66 -0.88
CA LEU A 108 2.95 13.69 -0.53
C LEU A 108 3.59 12.34 -0.90
N LEU A 109 4.75 12.36 -1.55
CA LEU A 109 5.38 11.13 -2.06
C LEU A 109 6.77 10.92 -1.50
N ILE A 110 7.06 9.69 -1.08
CA ILE A 110 8.40 9.24 -0.71
C ILE A 110 8.73 8.01 -1.56
N ASN A 111 9.66 8.17 -2.51
CA ASN A 111 10.21 7.05 -3.25
C ASN A 111 11.52 6.56 -2.58
N ILE A 112 11.46 5.42 -1.91
CA ILE A 112 12.61 4.84 -1.20
C ILE A 112 13.73 4.45 -2.18
N ALA A 113 13.41 4.11 -3.44
CA ALA A 113 14.43 3.73 -4.42
C ALA A 113 15.44 4.86 -4.68
N GLU A 114 14.98 6.12 -4.68
CA GLU A 114 15.82 7.33 -4.85
C GLU A 114 16.71 7.64 -3.63
N GLN A 115 16.47 6.97 -2.50
CA GLN A 115 17.21 7.17 -1.26
C GLN A 115 18.29 6.10 -1.03
N ILE A 116 18.16 4.94 -1.68
CA ILE A 116 19.06 3.79 -1.51
C ILE A 116 20.08 3.69 -2.64
N GLU A 117 19.72 4.11 -3.85
CA GLU A 117 20.75 4.28 -4.88
C GLU A 117 21.68 5.41 -4.42
N PRO A 118 23.01 5.22 -4.51
CA PRO A 118 23.92 6.35 -4.35
C PRO A 118 23.39 7.46 -5.24
N ARG A 119 23.22 8.66 -4.70
CA ARG A 119 23.12 9.85 -5.53
C ARG A 119 24.47 10.06 -6.22
N ASP A 120 24.88 9.16 -7.10
CA ASP A 120 26.16 9.23 -7.78
C ASP A 120 25.93 9.76 -9.19
N ARG A 121 26.11 11.08 -9.34
CA ARG A 121 27.00 11.74 -10.31
C ARG A 121 26.73 13.24 -10.40
#